data_AF-A0A383WNF4-F1
#
_entry.id   AF-A0A383WNF4-F1
#
_cell.length_a   1.000
_cell.length_b   1.000
_cell.length_c   1.000
_cell.angle_alpha   90.00
_cell.angle_beta   90.00
_cell.angle_gamma   90.00
#
_symmetry.space_group_name_H-M   'P 1'
#
loop_
_entity.id
_entity.type
_entity.pdbx_description
1 polymer ?
#
loop_
_entity_poly.entity_id
_entity_poly.type
_entity_poly.pdbx_seq_one_letter_code
_entity_poly.pdbx_strand_id
1 'polypeptide(L)'
;MLAWLGVRWVVGVARDIARAFKLPETKVVHVKDRAFNDRRYYIGNSKLASLGWKETTAWEEGLKKTIDCKLAGLGWKETTPWEEGLKKTIDWYMATKCDEYWQGDLESALKAHPVLLGTNIKPAPGVAAPL
;
A
#
# COMPACT_ATOMS: atom_id res chain seq x y z
N MET A 1 -4.76 11.68 -27.46
CA MET A 1 -4.27 10.32 -27.17
C MET A 1 -3.95 10.28 -25.68
N LEU A 2 -4.86 9.75 -24.85
CA LEU A 2 -4.69 9.67 -23.40
C LEU A 2 -3.61 8.62 -23.11
N ALA A 3 -2.46 9.05 -22.61
CA ALA A 3 -1.45 8.13 -22.11
C ALA A 3 -2.05 7.40 -20.91
N TRP A 4 -2.37 6.12 -21.09
CA TRP A 4 -2.62 5.20 -20.00
C TRP A 4 -1.33 5.10 -19.19
N LEU A 5 -1.20 5.89 -18.14
CA LEU A 5 -0.22 5.61 -17.10
C LEU A 5 -0.52 4.19 -16.60
N GLY A 6 0.44 3.29 -16.83
CA GLY A 6 0.23 1.85 -16.86
C GLY A 6 -0.52 1.33 -15.64
N VAL A 7 -1.65 0.66 -15.90
CA VAL A 7 -2.35 -0.09 -14.85
C VAL A 7 -1.45 -1.24 -14.42
N ARG A 8 -1.08 -1.28 -13.15
CA ARG A 8 -0.37 -2.41 -12.55
C ARG A 8 -1.22 -3.06 -11.48
N TRP A 9 -1.18 -4.39 -11.45
CA TRP A 9 -1.83 -5.22 -10.45
C TRP A 9 -0.84 -5.54 -9.34
N VAL A 10 -1.32 -5.78 -8.12
CA VAL A 10 -0.48 -6.19 -6.98
C VAL A 10 0.41 -7.38 -7.33
N VAL A 11 -0.16 -8.38 -8.02
CA VAL A 11 0.59 -9.56 -8.49
C VAL A 11 1.66 -9.18 -9.53
N GLY A 12 1.39 -8.20 -10.40
CA GLY A 12 2.37 -7.68 -11.36
C GLY A 12 3.56 -7.02 -10.67
N VAL A 13 3.29 -6.18 -9.68
CA VAL A 13 4.33 -5.53 -8.85
C VAL A 13 5.14 -6.58 -8.09
N ALA A 14 4.50 -7.57 -7.49
CA ALA A 14 5.18 -8.65 -6.77
C ALA A 14 6.14 -9.44 -7.68
N ARG A 15 5.75 -9.71 -8.94
CA ARG A 15 6.62 -10.34 -9.94
C ARG A 15 7.79 -9.45 -10.36
N ASP A 16 7.56 -8.16 -10.55
CA ASP A 16 8.63 -7.19 -10.88
C ASP A 16 9.70 -7.19 -9.77
N ILE A 17 9.28 -7.19 -8.50
CA ILE A 17 10.19 -7.27 -7.34
C ILE A 17 10.92 -8.62 -7.31
N ALA A 18 10.21 -9.74 -7.46
CA ALA A 18 10.84 -11.08 -7.44
C ALA A 18 11.94 -11.20 -8.49
N ARG A 19 11.71 -10.68 -9.71
CA ARG A 19 12.72 -10.61 -10.78
C ARG A 19 13.93 -9.76 -10.38
N ALA A 20 13.72 -8.59 -9.80
CA ALA A 20 14.81 -7.71 -9.38
C ALA A 20 15.74 -8.39 -8.35
N PHE A 21 15.18 -9.20 -7.46
CA PHE A 21 15.93 -9.98 -6.47
C PHE A 21 16.38 -11.37 -6.95
N LYS A 22 16.17 -11.70 -8.24
CA LYS A 22 16.50 -13.01 -8.83
C LYS A 22 15.87 -14.20 -8.09
N LEU A 23 14.66 -14.00 -7.56
CA LEU A 23 13.89 -15.04 -6.90
C LEU A 23 13.03 -15.81 -7.92
N PRO A 24 12.80 -17.12 -7.71
CA PRO A 24 11.92 -17.88 -8.57
C PRO A 24 10.46 -17.42 -8.41
N GLU A 25 9.68 -17.48 -9.49
CA GLU A 25 8.27 -17.05 -9.47
C GLU A 25 7.41 -17.82 -8.46
N THR A 26 7.84 -19.02 -8.07
CA THR A 26 7.21 -19.84 -7.03
C THR A 26 7.15 -19.16 -5.66
N LYS A 27 7.93 -18.10 -5.44
CA LYS A 27 7.86 -17.27 -4.23
C LYS A 27 6.70 -16.28 -4.22
N VAL A 28 6.04 -16.04 -5.36
CA VAL A 28 4.83 -15.22 -5.44
C VAL A 28 3.61 -16.11 -5.25
N VAL A 29 3.13 -16.19 -4.01
CA VAL A 29 2.03 -17.09 -3.61
C VAL A 29 0.76 -16.27 -3.39
N HIS A 30 -0.38 -16.76 -3.91
CA HIS A 30 -1.68 -16.17 -3.62
C HIS A 30 -2.13 -16.58 -2.22
N VAL A 31 -2.60 -15.61 -1.45
CA VAL A 31 -3.17 -15.83 -0.12
C VAL A 31 -4.66 -15.57 -0.13
N LYS A 32 -5.36 -15.98 0.93
CA LYS A 32 -6.76 -15.61 1.13
C LYS A 32 -6.91 -14.10 1.03
N ASP A 33 -7.94 -13.67 0.28
CA ASP A 33 -8.19 -12.25 0.06
C ASP A 33 -8.49 -11.52 1.38
N ARG A 34 -8.07 -10.26 1.44
CA ARG A 34 -8.33 -9.41 2.61
C ARG A 34 -9.69 -8.77 2.42
N ALA A 35 -10.55 -8.85 3.42
CA ALA A 35 -11.80 -8.11 3.38
C ALA A 35 -11.50 -6.60 3.22
N PHE A 36 -12.22 -5.93 2.31
CA PHE A 36 -12.27 -4.47 2.14
C PHE A 36 -11.05 -3.78 1.48
N ASN A 37 -10.15 -4.49 0.80
CA ASN A 37 -8.96 -3.87 0.16
C ASN A 37 -8.99 -3.84 -1.38
N ASP A 38 -10.16 -4.10 -1.94
CA ASP A 38 -10.39 -4.46 -3.34
C ASP A 38 -10.98 -3.30 -4.17
N ARG A 39 -11.08 -2.09 -3.59
CA ARG A 39 -11.46 -0.89 -4.35
C ARG A 39 -10.28 -0.36 -5.16
N ARG A 40 -10.43 -0.36 -6.48
CA ARG A 40 -9.49 0.27 -7.41
C ARG A 40 -9.57 1.80 -7.27
N TYR A 41 -8.51 2.40 -6.75
CA TYR A 41 -8.37 3.85 -6.71
C TYR A 41 -7.99 4.37 -8.11
N TYR A 42 -8.97 4.91 -8.84
CA TYR A 42 -8.69 5.64 -10.07
C TYR A 42 -8.29 7.08 -9.73
N ILE A 43 -7.00 7.38 -9.82
CA ILE A 43 -6.48 8.74 -9.70
C ILE A 43 -6.21 9.25 -11.11
N GLY A 44 -7.04 10.20 -11.57
CA GLY A 44 -6.82 10.89 -12.84
C GLY A 44 -5.69 11.92 -12.72
N ASN A 45 -4.82 12.00 -13.72
CA ASN A 45 -3.69 12.93 -13.76
C ASN A 45 -3.94 14.18 -14.64
N SER A 46 -5.14 14.32 -15.22
CA SER A 46 -5.45 15.35 -16.23
C SER A 46 -5.21 16.78 -15.72
N LYS A 47 -5.53 17.06 -14.45
CA LYS A 47 -5.26 18.37 -13.83
C LYS A 47 -3.76 18.65 -13.71
N LEU A 48 -2.95 17.67 -13.31
CA LEU A 48 -1.49 17.82 -13.25
C LEU A 48 -0.91 18.05 -14.65
N ALA A 49 -1.38 17.28 -15.64
CA ALA A 49 -0.98 17.47 -17.03
C ALA A 49 -1.33 18.87 -17.56
N SER A 50 -2.50 19.42 -17.21
CA SER A 50 -2.88 20.79 -17.58
C SER A 50 -2.00 21.88 -16.97
N LEU A 51 -1.32 21.57 -15.85
CA LEU A 51 -0.33 22.43 -15.22
C LEU A 51 1.10 22.20 -15.77
N GLY A 52 1.25 21.40 -16.83
CA GLY A 52 2.54 21.10 -17.46
C GLY A 52 3.34 19.97 -16.80
N TRP A 53 2.79 19.31 -15.78
CA TRP A 53 3.46 18.19 -15.14
C TRP A 53 3.45 16.96 -16.05
N LYS A 54 4.61 16.32 -16.17
CA LYS A 54 4.79 15.05 -16.89
C LYS A 54 5.60 14.08 -16.04
N GLU A 55 5.27 12.80 -16.14
CA GLU A 55 6.13 11.74 -15.61
C GLU A 55 7.47 11.78 -16.35
N THR A 56 8.57 11.78 -15.60
CA THR A 56 9.94 11.78 -16.15
C THR A 56 10.73 10.52 -15.80
N THR A 57 10.17 9.67 -14.95
CA THR A 57 10.83 8.46 -14.44
C THR A 57 9.98 7.28 -14.84
N ALA A 58 10.53 6.36 -15.64
CA ALA A 58 9.82 5.13 -15.98
C ALA A 58 9.68 4.22 -14.75
N TRP A 59 8.68 3.33 -14.76
CA TRP A 59 8.46 2.39 -13.66
C TRP A 59 9.72 1.57 -13.34
N GLU A 60 10.36 1.01 -14.37
CA GLU A 60 11.52 0.14 -14.23
C GLU A 60 12.69 0.89 -13.59
N GLU A 61 12.87 2.16 -13.95
CA GLU A 61 13.86 3.05 -13.35
C GLU A 61 13.52 3.38 -11.89
N GLY A 62 12.26 3.73 -11.61
CA GLY A 62 11.79 4.05 -10.25
C GLY A 62 11.86 2.87 -9.30
N LEU A 63 11.45 1.68 -9.76
CA LEU A 63 11.54 0.43 -9.02
C LEU A 63 13.00 0.09 -8.71
N LYS A 64 13.88 0.18 -9.71
CA LYS A 64 15.32 -0.03 -9.53
C LYS A 64 15.89 0.92 -8.49
N LYS A 65 15.63 2.23 -8.58
CA LYS A 65 16.08 3.21 -7.57
C LYS A 65 15.59 2.87 -6.17
N THR A 66 14.35 2.42 -6.04
CA THR A 66 13.73 2.06 -4.75
C THR A 66 14.40 0.84 -4.12
N ILE A 67 14.71 -0.17 -4.93
CA ILE A 67 15.39 -1.40 -4.49
C ILE A 67 16.87 -1.11 -4.19
N ASP A 68 17.54 -0.42 -5.11
CA ASP A 68 18.98 -0.18 -5.03
C ASP A 68 19.35 0.83 -3.94
N CYS A 69 18.47 1.79 -3.59
CA CYS A 69 18.90 2.90 -2.75
C CYS A 69 17.80 3.61 -1.95
N LYS A 70 17.89 3.44 -0.63
CA LYS A 70 17.99 4.59 0.27
C LYS A 70 18.84 4.29 1.51
N LEU A 71 18.67 3.12 2.12
CA LEU A 71 19.36 2.76 3.36
C LEU A 71 20.86 2.51 3.14
N ALA A 72 21.23 1.67 2.17
CA ALA A 72 22.64 1.39 1.87
C ALA A 72 23.42 2.65 1.44
N GLY A 73 22.81 3.51 0.62
CA GLY A 73 23.40 4.78 0.20
C GLY A 73 23.55 5.81 1.34
N LEU A 74 22.76 5.68 2.42
CA LEU A 74 22.89 6.49 3.64
C LEU A 74 23.85 5.85 4.67
N GLY A 75 24.57 4.79 4.30
CA GLY A 75 25.48 4.07 5.20
C GLY A 75 24.77 3.14 6.20
N TRP A 76 23.47 2.93 6.06
CA TRP A 76 22.75 1.98 6.90
C TRP A 76 23.09 0.56 6.45
N LYS A 77 23.53 -0.24 7.41
CA LYS A 77 23.82 -1.66 7.24
C LYS A 77 23.02 -2.41 8.29
N GLU A 78 22.33 -3.46 7.86
CA GLU A 78 21.67 -4.36 8.80
C GLU A 78 22.72 -4.98 9.73
N THR A 79 22.54 -4.81 11.04
CA THR A 79 23.40 -5.39 12.08
C THR A 79 22.77 -6.59 12.76
N THR A 80 21.47 -6.81 12.51
CA THR A 80 20.69 -7.90 13.10
C THR A 80 20.36 -8.91 12.00
N PRO A 81 20.79 -10.18 12.13
CA PRO A 81 20.40 -11.23 11.20
C PRO A 81 18.88 -11.37 11.09
N TRP A 82 18.38 -11.75 9.91
CA TRP A 82 16.94 -11.87 9.64
C TRP A 82 16.22 -12.75 10.66
N GLU A 83 16.78 -13.91 10.97
CA GLU A 83 16.21 -14.89 11.89
C GLU A 83 16.08 -14.33 13.30
N GLU A 84 17.09 -13.58 13.74
CA GLU A 84 17.10 -12.90 15.04
C GLU A 84 16.07 -11.76 15.07
N GLY A 85 16.02 -10.95 14.01
CA GLY A 85 15.05 -9.87 13.86
C GLY A 85 13.62 -10.38 13.90
N LEU A 86 13.31 -11.41 13.11
CA LEU A 86 11.99 -12.03 13.05
C LEU A 86 11.58 -12.60 14.41
N LYS A 87 12.50 -13.27 15.12
CA LYS A 87 12.21 -13.79 16.48
C LYS A 87 11.85 -12.65 17.44
N LYS A 88 12.64 -11.58 17.46
CA LYS A 88 12.38 -10.41 18.31
C LYS A 88 11.02 -9.78 18.02
N THR A 89 10.64 -9.68 16.74
CA THR A 89 9.32 -9.16 16.34
C THR A 89 8.18 -10.04 16.84
N ILE A 90 8.30 -11.37 16.72
CA ILE A 90 7.29 -12.31 17.23
C ILE A 90 7.19 -12.21 18.75
N ASP A 91 8.31 -12.26 19.46
CA ASP A 91 8.34 -12.15 20.93
C ASP A 91 7.66 -10.85 21.38
N TRP A 92 7.99 -9.73 20.74
CA TRP A 92 7.37 -8.43 21.02
C TRP A 92 5.87 -8.45 20.75
N TYR A 93 5.43 -8.98 19.60
CA TYR A 93 4.01 -9.03 19.24
C TYR A 93 3.20 -9.88 20.22
N MET A 94 3.77 -11.01 20.68
CA MET A 94 3.12 -11.91 21.63
C MET A 94 3.10 -11.35 23.06
N ALA A 95 4.11 -10.57 23.45
CA ALA A 95 4.20 -9.94 24.77
C ALA A 95 3.42 -8.62 24.87
N THR A 96 3.18 -7.95 23.74
CA THR A 96 2.50 -6.65 23.70
C THR A 96 0.99 -6.87 23.77
N LYS A 97 0.36 -6.37 24.85
CA LYS A 97 -1.10 -6.32 24.92
C LYS A 97 -1.61 -5.34 23.87
N CYS A 98 -2.42 -5.84 22.94
CA CYS A 98 -2.95 -5.08 21.81
C CYS A 98 -3.58 -3.75 22.27
N ASP A 99 -4.37 -3.80 23.34
CA ASP A 99 -5.11 -2.66 23.89
C ASP A 99 -4.20 -1.59 24.56
N GLU A 100 -2.98 -1.97 24.96
CA GLU A 100 -2.04 -1.08 25.65
C GLU A 100 -1.14 -0.32 24.66
N TYR A 101 -0.77 -0.97 23.56
CA TYR A 101 0.09 -0.37 22.52
C TYR A 101 -0.72 0.31 21.42
N TRP A 102 -1.77 -0.33 20.92
CA TRP A 102 -2.66 0.24 19.90
C TRP A 102 -3.78 1.05 20.54
N GLN A 103 -3.40 2.04 21.36
CA GLN A 103 -4.35 2.91 22.05
C GLN A 103 -5.20 3.66 21.03
N GLY A 104 -6.52 3.44 21.07
CA GLY A 104 -7.49 4.14 20.23
C GLY A 104 -8.55 3.24 19.64
N ASP A 105 -9.49 3.86 18.92
CA ASP A 105 -10.52 3.15 18.15
C ASP A 105 -9.87 2.55 16.89
N LEU A 106 -9.38 1.31 16.93
CA LEU A 106 -8.83 0.64 15.74
C LEU A 106 -9.85 0.56 14.60
N GLU A 107 -11.16 0.51 14.91
CA GLU A 107 -12.24 0.53 13.92
C GLU A 107 -12.31 1.88 13.18
N SER A 108 -11.71 2.95 13.73
CA SER A 108 -11.61 4.23 13.03
C SER A 108 -10.78 4.13 11.74
N ALA A 109 -9.78 3.25 11.68
CA ALA A 109 -9.03 2.98 10.45
C ALA A 109 -9.90 2.36 9.35
N LEU A 110 -11.05 1.79 9.73
CA LEU A 110 -12.02 1.20 8.82
C LEU A 110 -13.11 2.19 8.39
N LYS A 111 -13.16 3.39 9.01
CA LYS A 111 -14.11 4.44 8.62
C LYS A 111 -13.62 5.12 7.33
N ALA A 112 -14.52 5.26 6.36
CA ALA A 112 -14.19 5.93 5.10
C ALA A 112 -13.95 7.44 5.34
N HIS A 113 -12.75 7.93 4.96
CA HIS A 113 -12.39 9.34 5.04
C HIS A 113 -12.35 10.00 3.63
N PRO A 114 -12.68 11.30 3.50
CA PRO A 114 -13.11 12.20 4.57
C PRO A 114 -14.55 11.92 5.03
N VAL A 115 -14.78 12.05 6.34
CA VAL A 115 -16.13 12.06 6.91
C VAL A 115 -16.62 13.51 6.85
N LEU A 116 -17.68 13.78 6.11
CA LEU A 116 -18.34 15.08 6.12
C LEU A 116 -19.08 15.23 7.45
N LEU A 117 -18.45 15.88 8.42
CA LEU A 117 -19.10 16.26 9.67
C LEU A 117 -20.01 17.46 9.40
N GLY A 118 -21.31 17.31 9.69
CA GLY A 118 -22.24 18.45 9.79
C GLY A 118 -23.29 18.61 8.68
N THR A 119 -23.43 17.68 7.74
CA THR A 119 -24.56 17.74 6.79
C THR A 119 -25.67 16.78 7.21
N ASN A 120 -26.78 17.32 7.73
CA ASN A 120 -28.08 16.65 7.72
C ASN A 120 -28.52 16.46 6.25
N ILE A 121 -27.88 15.57 5.51
CA ILE A 121 -28.38 15.12 4.21
C ILE A 121 -29.44 14.08 4.55
N LYS A 122 -30.71 14.51 4.50
CA LYS A 122 -31.80 13.54 4.40
C LYS A 122 -31.51 12.69 3.15
N PRO A 123 -31.52 11.35 3.25
CA PRO A 123 -31.37 10.53 2.06
C PRO A 123 -32.45 10.93 1.05
N ALA A 124 -32.06 11.02 -0.22
CA ALA A 124 -33.04 11.19 -1.28
C ALA A 124 -34.07 10.05 -1.17
N PRO A 125 -35.38 10.33 -1.32
CA PRO A 125 -36.40 9.31 -1.18
C PRO A 125 -36.12 8.18 -2.19
N GLY A 126 -35.88 6.97 -1.70
CA GLY A 126 -35.73 5.75 -2.53
C GLY A 126 -34.41 4.99 -2.41
N VAL A 127 -33.42 5.43 -1.62
CA VAL A 127 -32.22 4.62 -1.39
C VAL A 127 -32.39 3.79 -0.13
N ALA A 128 -32.64 2.49 -0.30
CA ALA A 128 -32.67 1.52 0.80
C ALA A 128 -31.32 1.48 1.51
N ALA A 129 -31.33 1.49 2.84
CA ALA A 129 -30.12 1.30 3.64
C ALA A 129 -29.50 -0.08 3.32
N PRO A 130 -28.18 -0.18 3.18
CA PRO A 130 -27.54 -1.48 2.98
C PRO A 130 -27.74 -2.35 4.22
N LEU A 131 -27.97 -3.65 4.00
CA LEU A 131 -27.97 -4.70 5.02
C LEU A 131 -26.64 -4.75 5.79
#